data_AF-A0A942JCU2-F1
#
_entry.id   AF-A0A942JCU2-F1
#
_cell.length_a   1.000
_cell.length_b   1.000
_cell.length_c   1.000
_cell.angle_alpha   90.00
_cell.angle_beta   90.00
_cell.angle_gamma   90.00
#
_symmetry.space_group_name_H-M   'P 1'
#
loop_
_entity.id
_entity.type
_entity.pdbx_description
1 polymer ?
#
loop_
_entity_poly.entity_id
_entity_poly.type
_entity_poly.pdbx_seq_one_letter_code
_entity_poly.pdbx_strand_id
1 'polypeptide(L)'
;GPEIKKKCVLYNLNILFKGTVSPEEMPLWLNVLDALVVPSRNEGFPCIISEAQACGCPVVGSNAGGIPEAVGDGGLIVDDGPNFEEDFSFAVIQMLEKPPSREQIRGQALKFDWDLIIRKHIDLYEDMLKQHH
;
A
#
# COMPACT_ATOMS: atom_id res chain seq x y z
N GLY A 1 5.54 21.45 -4.96
CA GLY A 1 5.75 20.88 -6.32
C GLY A 1 7.10 21.24 -6.95
N PRO A 2 7.51 22.52 -7.02
CA PRO A 2 8.76 22.92 -7.68
C PRO A 2 10.03 22.63 -6.88
N GLU A 3 9.95 22.75 -5.55
CA GLU A 3 11.12 22.59 -4.66
C GLU A 3 11.63 21.15 -4.61
N ILE A 4 10.73 20.16 -4.60
CA ILE A 4 11.11 18.74 -4.63
C ILE A 4 11.85 18.45 -5.94
N LYS A 5 11.30 18.85 -7.09
CA LYS A 5 11.96 18.66 -8.39
C LYS A 5 13.35 19.30 -8.42
N LYS A 6 13.50 20.52 -7.86
CA LYS A 6 14.81 21.17 -7.73
C LYS A 6 15.79 20.37 -6.86
N LYS A 7 15.35 19.86 -5.71
CA LYS A 7 16.18 19.00 -4.84
C LYS A 7 16.60 17.72 -5.57
N CYS A 8 15.71 17.09 -6.31
CA CYS A 8 16.02 15.86 -7.05
C CYS A 8 17.08 16.09 -8.13
N VAL A 9 17.00 17.22 -8.85
CA VAL A 9 18.05 17.62 -9.81
C VAL A 9 19.36 17.92 -9.09
N LEU A 10 19.31 18.63 -7.97
CA LEU A 10 20.49 18.98 -7.16
C LEU A 10 21.25 17.72 -6.68
N TYR A 11 20.51 16.70 -6.25
CA TYR A 11 21.08 15.42 -5.77
C TYR A 11 21.26 14.38 -6.90
N ASN A 12 21.04 14.76 -8.16
CA ASN A 12 21.17 13.88 -9.32
C ASN A 12 20.38 12.55 -9.18
N LEU A 13 19.17 12.63 -8.65
CA LEU A 13 18.31 11.46 -8.42
C LEU A 13 17.61 11.06 -9.72
N ASN A 14 17.60 9.75 -10.01
CA ASN A 14 16.86 9.19 -11.13
C ASN A 14 15.37 9.07 -10.76
N ILE A 15 14.55 10.05 -11.16
CA ILE A 15 13.14 10.13 -10.76
C ILE A 15 12.25 10.40 -11.97
N LEU A 16 11.19 9.60 -12.08
CA LEU A 16 10.11 9.82 -13.04
C LEU A 16 8.89 10.41 -12.32
N PHE A 17 8.57 11.68 -12.61
CA PHE A 17 7.34 12.32 -12.10
C PHE A 17 6.20 12.14 -13.10
N LYS A 18 5.33 11.13 -12.89
CA LYS A 18 4.20 10.86 -13.79
C LYS A 18 3.04 11.85 -13.69
N GLY A 19 2.93 12.59 -12.59
CA GLY A 19 1.76 13.44 -12.33
C GLY A 19 0.52 12.60 -12.07
N THR A 20 -0.65 13.08 -12.47
CA THR A 20 -1.90 12.30 -12.40
C THR A 20 -1.87 11.17 -13.42
N VAL A 21 -2.17 9.96 -12.96
CA VAL A 21 -2.29 8.74 -13.78
C VAL A 21 -3.75 8.32 -13.77
N SER A 22 -4.27 7.84 -14.90
CA SER A 22 -5.67 7.41 -14.96
C SER A 22 -5.87 6.07 -14.23
N PRO A 23 -7.10 5.77 -13.75
CA PRO A 23 -7.39 4.48 -13.12
C PRO A 23 -7.06 3.27 -14.01
N GLU A 24 -7.19 3.40 -15.34
CA GLU A 24 -6.92 2.33 -16.30
C GLU A 24 -5.42 2.07 -16.47
N GLU A 25 -4.58 3.11 -16.32
CA GLU A 25 -3.13 3.00 -16.39
C GLU A 25 -2.52 2.54 -15.06
N MET A 26 -3.18 2.78 -13.92
CA MET A 26 -2.63 2.50 -12.60
C MET A 26 -2.12 1.05 -12.44
N PRO A 27 -2.87 0.01 -12.86
CA PRO A 27 -2.38 -1.36 -12.77
C PRO A 27 -1.09 -1.59 -13.58
N LEU A 28 -0.92 -0.93 -14.73
CA LEU A 28 0.29 -1.06 -15.54
C LEU A 28 1.51 -0.56 -14.79
N TRP A 29 1.37 0.55 -14.05
CA TRP A 29 2.44 1.07 -13.20
C TRP A 29 2.72 0.15 -12.03
N LEU A 30 1.69 -0.25 -11.28
CA LEU A 30 1.86 -1.11 -10.11
C LEU A 30 2.47 -2.48 -10.45
N ASN A 31 2.18 -3.02 -11.64
CA ASN A 31 2.78 -4.29 -12.08
C ASN A 31 4.28 -4.21 -12.37
N VAL A 32 4.83 -3.02 -12.65
CA VAL A 32 6.25 -2.84 -12.96
C VAL A 32 7.07 -2.29 -11.78
N LEU A 33 6.44 -2.01 -10.65
CA LEU A 33 7.14 -1.59 -9.44
C LEU A 33 7.77 -2.79 -8.72
N ASP A 34 9.01 -2.63 -8.24
CA ASP A 34 9.65 -3.58 -7.34
C ASP A 34 9.14 -3.47 -5.90
N ALA A 35 8.72 -2.27 -5.50
CA ALA A 35 8.07 -1.99 -4.22
C ALA A 35 7.26 -0.69 -4.29
N LEU A 36 6.13 -0.65 -3.58
CA LEU A 36 5.39 0.59 -3.29
C LEU A 36 5.79 1.12 -1.91
N VAL A 37 6.05 2.42 -1.81
CA VAL A 37 6.40 3.09 -0.54
C VAL A 37 5.28 4.03 -0.12
N VAL A 38 4.73 3.83 1.08
CA VAL A 38 3.63 4.63 1.65
C VAL A 38 4.05 5.21 3.00
N PRO A 39 4.78 6.34 3.01
CA PRO A 39 5.31 6.96 4.23
C PRO A 39 4.31 7.90 4.92
N SER A 40 3.00 7.74 4.68
CA SER A 40 1.95 8.60 5.24
C SER A 40 1.99 8.56 6.77
N ARG A 41 1.96 9.72 7.44
CA ARG A 41 1.84 9.79 8.92
C ARG A 41 0.39 9.87 9.41
N ASN A 42 -0.56 10.00 8.48
CA ASN A 42 -1.98 10.01 8.76
C ASN A 42 -2.71 9.47 7.52
N GLU A 43 -3.41 8.35 7.67
CA GLU A 43 -4.07 7.65 6.57
C GLU A 43 -5.33 6.97 7.11
N GLY A 44 -6.37 6.87 6.28
CA GLY A 44 -7.55 6.04 6.60
C GLY A 44 -7.25 4.57 6.30
N PHE A 45 -7.92 4.03 5.28
CA PHE A 45 -7.58 2.73 4.70
C PHE A 45 -7.16 2.93 3.24
N PRO A 46 -5.86 2.86 2.91
CA PRO A 46 -5.38 3.24 1.58
C PRO A 46 -5.57 2.10 0.57
N CYS A 47 -6.57 2.22 -0.31
CA CYS A 47 -6.87 1.22 -1.35
C CYS A 47 -5.68 0.90 -2.27
N ILE A 48 -4.76 1.84 -2.46
CA ILE A 48 -3.56 1.68 -3.28
C ILE A 48 -2.66 0.51 -2.81
N ILE A 49 -2.70 0.19 -1.51
CA ILE A 49 -1.96 -0.95 -0.94
C ILE A 49 -2.54 -2.27 -1.48
N SER A 50 -3.85 -2.44 -1.42
CA SER A 50 -4.54 -3.62 -1.96
C SER A 50 -4.38 -3.73 -3.48
N GLU A 51 -4.42 -2.61 -4.20
CA GLU A 51 -4.18 -2.57 -5.66
C GLU A 51 -2.75 -3.01 -6.01
N ALA A 52 -1.75 -2.54 -5.27
CA ALA A 52 -0.36 -2.94 -5.46
C ALA A 52 -0.15 -4.42 -5.17
N GLN A 53 -0.72 -4.91 -4.07
CA GLN A 53 -0.66 -6.31 -3.69
C GLN A 53 -1.36 -7.22 -4.70
N ALA A 54 -2.48 -6.82 -5.27
CA ALA A 54 -3.16 -7.56 -6.34
C ALA A 54 -2.26 -7.69 -7.59
N CYS A 55 -1.49 -6.64 -7.89
CA CYS A 55 -0.47 -6.66 -8.94
C CYS A 55 0.75 -7.53 -8.58
N GLY A 56 0.89 -7.93 -7.30
CA GLY A 56 2.04 -8.66 -6.78
C GLY A 56 3.23 -7.75 -6.45
N CYS A 57 2.98 -6.45 -6.25
CA CYS A 57 3.95 -5.47 -5.79
C CYS A 57 3.94 -5.43 -4.25
N PRO A 58 5.08 -5.68 -3.57
CA PRO A 58 5.15 -5.59 -2.12
C PRO A 58 5.12 -4.14 -1.65
N VAL A 59 4.76 -3.93 -0.38
CA VAL A 59 4.54 -2.59 0.17
C VAL A 59 5.44 -2.34 1.37
N VAL A 60 6.07 -1.17 1.44
CA VAL A 60 6.68 -0.63 2.66
C VAL A 60 5.82 0.53 3.13
N GLY A 61 5.12 0.34 4.24
CA GLY A 61 4.17 1.29 4.79
C GLY A 61 4.58 1.80 6.18
N SER A 62 4.01 2.93 6.60
CA SER A 62 4.16 3.39 7.98
C SER A 62 3.20 2.63 8.92
N ASN A 63 3.33 2.84 10.22
CA ASN A 63 2.38 2.33 11.21
C ASN A 63 1.09 3.18 11.34
N ALA A 64 0.83 4.10 10.42
CA ALA A 64 -0.30 5.03 10.52
C ALA A 64 -1.62 4.41 10.05
N GLY A 65 -2.69 4.65 10.82
CA GLY A 65 -4.06 4.31 10.42
C GLY A 65 -4.24 2.85 10.03
N GLY A 66 -4.92 2.62 8.90
CA GLY A 66 -5.17 1.28 8.34
C GLY A 66 -4.03 0.71 7.50
N ILE A 67 -2.87 1.37 7.42
CA ILE A 67 -1.72 0.88 6.63
C ILE A 67 -1.25 -0.49 7.13
N PRO A 68 -1.01 -0.73 8.43
CA PRO A 68 -0.56 -2.04 8.92
C PRO A 68 -1.52 -3.18 8.56
N GLU A 69 -2.82 -2.91 8.64
CA GLU A 69 -3.86 -3.89 8.31
C GLU A 69 -3.86 -4.22 6.82
N ALA A 70 -3.78 -3.20 5.95
CA ALA A 70 -3.73 -3.39 4.51
C ALA A 70 -2.43 -4.10 4.06
N VAL A 71 -1.29 -3.80 4.68
CA VAL A 71 0.01 -4.39 4.30
C VAL A 71 0.09 -5.87 4.70
N GLY A 72 -0.30 -6.23 5.93
CA GLY A 72 -0.20 -7.60 6.43
C GLY A 72 1.18 -8.24 6.17
N ASP A 73 1.19 -9.49 5.69
CA ASP A 73 2.42 -10.21 5.31
C ASP A 73 2.90 -9.90 3.87
N GLY A 74 2.24 -8.96 3.19
CA GLY A 74 2.60 -8.53 1.83
C GLY A 74 3.69 -7.46 1.80
N GLY A 75 4.29 -7.15 2.95
CA GLY A 75 5.17 -6.01 3.08
C GLY A 75 5.87 -5.85 4.43
N LEU A 76 6.42 -4.66 4.66
CA LEU A 76 7.04 -4.24 5.91
C LEU A 76 6.37 -2.97 6.44
N ILE A 77 6.34 -2.84 7.76
CA ILE A 77 5.82 -1.67 8.47
C ILE A 77 6.95 -0.95 9.19
N VAL A 78 6.97 0.37 9.05
CA VAL A 78 7.92 1.27 9.70
C VAL A 78 7.18 2.12 10.72
N ASP A 79 7.62 2.05 11.98
CA ASP A 79 7.03 2.83 13.04
C ASP A 79 7.37 4.32 12.93
N ASP A 80 6.41 5.19 13.27
CA ASP A 80 6.69 6.61 13.43
C ASP A 80 7.66 6.84 14.60
N GLY A 81 8.87 7.31 14.29
CA GLY A 81 9.94 7.53 15.23
C GLY A 81 10.89 8.66 14.81
N PRO A 82 11.90 8.99 15.64
CA PRO A 82 12.84 10.07 15.38
C PRO A 82 13.71 9.85 14.13
N ASN A 83 13.86 8.60 13.68
CA ASN A 83 14.67 8.21 12.53
C ASN A 83 13.80 7.69 11.37
N PHE A 84 12.54 8.12 11.30
CA PHE A 84 11.53 7.58 10.37
C PHE A 84 12.01 7.47 8.92
N GLU A 85 12.72 8.47 8.41
CA GLU A 85 13.23 8.48 7.04
C GLU A 85 14.36 7.45 6.81
N GLU A 86 15.21 7.24 7.82
CA GLU A 86 16.30 6.26 7.79
C GLU A 86 15.73 4.84 7.88
N ASP A 87 14.78 4.62 8.77
CA ASP A 87 14.10 3.33 8.95
C ASP A 87 13.34 2.92 7.67
N PHE A 88 12.68 3.87 7.00
CA PHE A 88 12.08 3.64 5.68
C PHE A 88 13.11 3.25 4.62
N SER A 89 14.27 3.91 4.63
CA SER A 89 15.34 3.60 3.68
C SER A 89 15.85 2.17 3.87
N PHE A 90 16.05 1.74 5.13
CA PHE A 90 16.43 0.37 5.45
C PHE A 90 15.36 -0.65 5.06
N ALA A 91 14.09 -0.36 5.36
CA ALA A 91 12.99 -1.24 5.02
C ALA A 91 12.83 -1.44 3.51
N VAL A 92 13.02 -0.38 2.71
CA VAL A 92 13.00 -0.48 1.24
C VAL A 92 14.15 -1.34 0.73
N ILE A 93 15.38 -1.16 1.24
CA ILE A 93 16.52 -2.00 0.85
C ILE A 93 16.25 -3.47 1.21
N GLN A 94 15.79 -3.73 2.43
CA GLN A 94 15.44 -5.08 2.89
C GLN A 94 14.37 -5.72 2.00
N MET A 95 13.34 -4.94 1.61
CA MET A 95 12.27 -5.41 0.73
C MET A 95 12.80 -5.82 -0.64
N LEU A 96 13.71 -5.03 -1.21
CA LEU A 96 14.32 -5.32 -2.51
C LEU A 96 15.25 -6.53 -2.47
N GLU A 97 15.97 -6.75 -1.37
CA GLU A 97 16.86 -7.89 -1.19
C GLU A 97 16.11 -9.20 -0.92
N LYS A 98 15.03 -9.13 -0.14
CA LYS A 98 14.27 -10.30 0.31
C LYS A 98 12.76 -10.05 0.21
N PRO A 99 12.22 -9.91 -1.02
CA PRO A 99 10.79 -9.69 -1.19
C PRO A 99 10.00 -10.94 -0.77
N PRO A 100 8.79 -10.77 -0.19
CA PRO A 100 7.85 -11.88 -0.02
C PRO A 100 7.53 -12.53 -1.36
N SER A 101 7.07 -13.78 -1.35
CA SER A 101 6.65 -14.43 -2.59
C SER A 101 5.44 -13.71 -3.19
N ARG A 102 5.32 -13.71 -4.53
CA ARG A 102 4.17 -13.12 -5.22
C ARG A 102 2.83 -13.69 -4.76
N GLU A 103 2.81 -14.96 -4.33
CA GLU A 103 1.63 -15.61 -3.76
C GLU A 103 1.25 -15.00 -2.41
N GLN A 104 2.21 -14.80 -1.51
CA GLN A 104 1.97 -14.13 -0.22
C GLN A 104 1.45 -12.71 -0.41
N ILE A 105 2.07 -11.95 -1.33
CA ILE A 105 1.68 -10.57 -1.64
C ILE A 105 0.22 -10.54 -2.14
N ARG A 106 -0.09 -11.34 -3.17
CA ARG A 106 -1.45 -11.40 -3.75
C ARG A 106 -2.48 -11.96 -2.77
N GLY A 107 -2.07 -12.86 -1.89
CA GLY A 107 -2.92 -13.40 -0.83
C GLY A 107 -3.46 -12.33 0.12
N GLN A 108 -2.73 -11.23 0.32
CA GLN A 108 -3.24 -10.10 1.12
C GLN A 108 -4.38 -9.35 0.42
N ALA A 109 -4.25 -9.09 -0.88
CA ALA A 109 -5.29 -8.40 -1.64
C ALA A 109 -6.63 -9.17 -1.62
N LEU A 110 -6.58 -10.51 -1.65
CA LEU A 110 -7.78 -11.36 -1.58
C LEU A 110 -8.54 -11.25 -0.25
N LYS A 111 -7.87 -10.85 0.85
CA LYS A 111 -8.55 -10.64 2.15
C LYS A 111 -9.50 -9.44 2.12
N PHE A 112 -9.25 -8.49 1.22
CA PHE A 112 -10.01 -7.26 1.05
C PHE A 112 -10.81 -7.24 -0.26
N ASP A 113 -11.02 -8.41 -0.87
CA ASP A 113 -11.89 -8.53 -2.05
C ASP A 113 -13.29 -8.02 -1.71
N TRP A 114 -13.80 -7.13 -2.56
CA TRP A 114 -15.11 -6.50 -2.41
C TRP A 114 -16.24 -7.51 -2.26
N ASP A 115 -16.14 -8.67 -2.92
CA ASP A 115 -17.13 -9.74 -2.78
C ASP A 115 -17.21 -10.30 -1.35
N LEU A 116 -16.09 -10.30 -0.61
CA LEU A 116 -16.02 -10.74 0.77
C LEU A 116 -16.56 -9.68 1.74
N ILE A 117 -16.30 -8.41 1.44
CA ILE A 117 -16.76 -7.27 2.24
C ILE A 117 -18.27 -7.04 2.06
N ILE A 118 -18.78 -7.15 0.84
CA ILE A 118 -20.21 -7.03 0.52
C ILE A 118 -21.02 -8.11 1.23
N ARG A 119 -20.57 -9.37 1.21
CA ARG A 119 -21.25 -10.48 1.92
C ARG A 119 -21.38 -10.21 3.42
N LYS A 120 -20.29 -9.80 4.08
CA LYS A 120 -20.34 -9.46 5.51
C LYS A 120 -21.27 -8.29 5.83
N HIS A 121 -21.36 -7.29 4.94
CA HIS A 121 -22.30 -6.18 5.12
C HIS A 121 -23.75 -6.62 4.94
N ILE A 122 -24.04 -7.46 3.93
CA ILE A 122 -25.38 -8.02 3.72
C ILE A 122 -25.79 -8.87 4.92
N ASP A 123 -24.93 -9.75 5.41
CA ASP A 123 -25.21 -10.61 6.57
C ASP A 123 -25.57 -9.77 7.81
N LEU A 124 -24.84 -8.67 8.05
CA LEU A 124 -25.12 -7.76 9.16
C LEU A 124 -26.48 -7.06 9.00
N TYR A 125 -26.82 -6.59 7.79
CA TYR A 125 -28.12 -5.98 7.52
C TYR A 125 -29.26 -7.00 7.69
N GLU A 126 -29.07 -8.24 7.23
CA GLU A 126 -30.04 -9.32 7.41
C GLU A 126 -30.24 -9.67 8.89
N ASP A 127 -29.18 -9.69 9.68
CA ASP A 127 -29.28 -9.98 11.12
C ASP A 127 -29.99 -8.85 11.89
N MET A 128 -29.74 -7.59 11.55
CA MET A 128 -30.50 -6.46 12.12
C MET A 128 -31.98 -6.52 11.75
N LEU A 129 -32.31 -6.94 10.53
CA LEU A 129 -33.70 -7.13 10.09
C LEU A 129 -34.38 -8.30 10.82
N LYS A 130 -33.64 -9.38 11.12
CA LYS A 130 -34.16 -10.53 11.90
C LYS A 130 -34.39 -10.21 13.37
N GLN A 131 -33.63 -9.28 13.97
CA GLN A 131 -33.79 -8.87 15.37
C GLN A 131 -34.95 -7.87 15.61
N HIS A 132 -35.57 -7.35 14.55
CA HIS A 132 -36.72 -6.44 14.62
C HIS A 132 -38.07 -7.12 14.28
N HIS A 133 -38.13 -8.45 14.34
CA HIS A 133 -39.36 -9.25 14.36
C HIS A 133 -39.47 -10.01 15.68
#